data_AF-A0A9X8VBV5-F1
#
_entry.id   AF-A0A9X8VBV5-F1
#
_cell.length_a   1.000
_cell.length_b   1.000
_cell.length_c   1.000
_cell.angle_alpha   90.00
_cell.angle_beta   90.00
_cell.angle_gamma   90.00
#
_symmetry.space_group_name_H-M   'P 1'
#
loop_
_entity.id
_entity.type
_entity.pdbx_description
1 polymer ?
#
loop_
_entity_poly.entity_id
_entity_poly.type
_entity_poly.pdbx_seq_one_letter_code
_entity_poly.pdbx_strand_id
1 'polypeptide(L)'
;AMTPEDKVTGYNNFYEFGLDKADPAANAGGLKTEGWKVRIDGEVAKPITLDIDDLMKRFPLEQRIYRMRCVEAWSMVVPWIGFELGKLIKLAEPNSNARYVAFQTLYDPEQMPGQKDRFIGGGLKYPYVEGLRLDEAM
;
A
#
# COMPACT_ATOMS: atom_id res chain seq x y z
N ALA A 1 22.42 7.71 -7.01
CA ALA A 1 21.68 8.94 -7.38
C ALA A 1 20.21 8.74 -7.04
N MET A 2 19.50 9.81 -6.67
CA MET A 2 18.05 9.77 -6.49
C MET A 2 17.37 9.56 -7.85
N THR A 3 16.26 8.83 -7.87
CA THR A 3 15.41 8.78 -9.06
C THR A 3 14.63 10.10 -9.16
N PRO A 4 14.60 10.75 -10.33
CA PRO A 4 13.79 11.96 -10.55
C PRO A 4 12.32 11.75 -10.22
N GLU A 5 11.67 12.76 -9.63
CA GLU A 5 10.28 12.68 -9.16
C GLU A 5 9.30 12.31 -10.28
N ASP A 6 9.47 12.88 -11.47
CA ASP A 6 8.64 12.59 -12.66
C ASP A 6 8.66 11.10 -13.06
N LYS A 7 9.74 10.39 -12.75
CA LYS A 7 9.82 8.94 -12.94
C LYS A 7 9.21 8.17 -11.78
N VAL A 8 9.38 8.65 -10.54
CA VAL A 8 8.77 8.02 -9.36
C VAL A 8 7.25 8.05 -9.45
N THR A 9 6.66 9.12 -9.96
CA THR A 9 5.21 9.32 -10.05
C THR A 9 4.62 9.07 -11.43
N GLY A 10 5.45 8.81 -12.45
CA GLY A 10 5.02 8.57 -13.83
C GLY A 10 5.39 7.20 -14.42
N TYR A 11 6.16 6.37 -13.70
CA TYR A 11 6.52 5.01 -14.11
C TYR A 11 6.17 4.01 -13.00
N ASN A 12 4.95 3.48 -13.05
CA ASN A 12 4.33 2.78 -11.92
C ASN A 12 3.72 1.44 -12.35
N ASN A 13 3.61 0.52 -11.40
CA ASN A 13 2.77 -0.67 -11.53
C ASN A 13 1.62 -0.52 -10.54
N PHE A 14 0.41 -0.32 -11.05
CA PHE A 14 -0.81 -0.28 -10.23
C PHE A 14 -2.00 -0.77 -11.09
N TYR A 15 -2.19 -2.09 -11.12
CA TYR A 15 -3.00 -2.74 -12.16
C TYR A 15 -4.50 -2.46 -12.02
N GLU A 16 -4.96 -2.03 -10.84
CA GLU A 16 -6.25 -1.40 -10.63
C GLU A 16 -6.54 -0.24 -11.60
N PHE A 17 -5.50 0.36 -12.18
CA PHE A 17 -5.57 1.49 -13.11
C PHE A 17 -4.98 1.22 -14.50
N GLY A 18 -4.51 0.00 -14.79
CA GLY A 18 -3.96 -0.41 -16.09
C GLY A 18 -2.57 -1.06 -16.01
N LEU A 19 -2.11 -1.61 -17.14
CA LEU A 19 -0.89 -2.43 -17.21
C LEU A 19 0.33 -1.67 -17.69
N ASP A 20 0.13 -0.64 -18.52
CA ASP A 20 1.23 0.17 -19.00
C ASP A 20 1.75 1.05 -17.87
N LYS A 21 3.06 1.32 -17.90
CA LYS A 21 3.74 2.02 -16.80
C LYS A 21 3.22 3.44 -16.56
N ALA A 22 2.58 4.03 -17.57
CA ALA A 22 1.98 5.35 -17.51
C ALA A 22 0.48 5.32 -17.16
N ASP A 23 -0.19 4.16 -17.23
CA ASP A 23 -1.63 4.04 -16.96
C ASP A 23 -1.99 4.53 -15.55
N PRO A 24 -1.25 4.16 -14.48
CA PRO A 24 -1.57 4.65 -13.13
C PRO A 24 -1.54 6.17 -13.04
N ALA A 25 -0.53 6.82 -13.61
CA ALA A 25 -0.39 8.28 -13.57
C ALA A 25 -1.52 8.98 -14.34
N ALA A 26 -2.01 8.38 -15.43
CA ALA A 26 -3.11 8.91 -16.22
C ALA A 26 -4.50 8.70 -15.57
N ASN A 27 -4.70 7.58 -14.86
CA ASN A 27 -6.03 7.13 -14.46
C ASN A 27 -6.31 7.22 -12.94
N ALA A 28 -5.28 7.24 -12.08
CA ALA A 28 -5.47 7.20 -10.63
C ALA A 28 -6.00 8.51 -10.03
N GLY A 29 -6.04 9.61 -10.78
CA GLY A 29 -6.51 10.91 -10.31
C GLY A 29 -8.00 10.93 -9.88
N GLY A 30 -8.80 9.94 -10.31
CA GLY A 30 -10.19 9.78 -9.89
C GLY A 30 -10.38 9.07 -8.55
N LEU A 31 -9.33 8.50 -7.96
CA LEU A 31 -9.40 7.78 -6.70
C LEU A 31 -9.62 8.73 -5.52
N LYS A 32 -10.70 8.52 -4.77
CA LYS A 32 -10.98 9.28 -3.55
C LYS A 32 -10.16 8.75 -2.38
N THR A 33 -9.12 9.48 -2.01
CA THR A 33 -8.22 9.12 -0.90
C THR A 33 -8.48 9.92 0.39
N GLU A 34 -9.42 10.86 0.37
CA GLU A 34 -9.83 11.63 1.56
C GLU A 34 -10.82 10.84 2.43
N GLY A 35 -10.74 11.01 3.75
CA GLY A 35 -11.59 10.26 4.70
C GLY A 35 -11.31 8.76 4.72
N TRP A 36 -10.11 8.36 4.29
CA TRP A 36 -9.73 6.96 4.15
C TRP A 36 -9.56 6.30 5.52
N LYS A 37 -10.10 5.09 5.65
CA LYS A 37 -10.04 4.29 6.89
C LYS A 37 -9.15 3.08 6.71
N VAL A 38 -8.27 2.87 7.68
CA VAL A 38 -7.44 1.68 7.79
C VAL A 38 -7.93 0.87 8.99
N ARG A 39 -8.36 -0.36 8.75
CA ARG A 39 -8.81 -1.30 9.79
C ARG A 39 -7.70 -2.30 10.10
N ILE A 40 -7.41 -2.48 11.38
CA ILE A 40 -6.49 -3.46 11.93
C ILE A 40 -7.31 -4.41 12.80
N ASP A 41 -7.40 -5.68 12.38
CA ASP A 41 -8.23 -6.70 13.00
C ASP A 41 -7.53 -8.08 13.01
N GLY A 42 -8.27 -9.14 13.32
CA GLY A 42 -7.76 -10.52 13.38
C GLY A 42 -7.23 -10.91 14.76
N GLU A 43 -6.05 -11.54 14.80
CA GLU A 43 -5.39 -12.05 16.01
C GLU A 43 -4.76 -10.93 16.86
N VAL A 44 -5.57 -9.95 17.25
CA VAL A 44 -5.19 -8.74 17.99
C VAL A 44 -6.09 -8.54 19.21
N ALA A 45 -5.55 -8.07 20.33
CA ALA A 45 -6.32 -7.79 21.54
C ALA A 45 -7.09 -6.47 21.44
N LYS A 46 -6.58 -5.52 20.65
CA LYS A 46 -7.18 -4.21 20.41
C LYS A 46 -7.37 -4.00 18.91
N PRO A 47 -8.50 -4.45 18.33
CA PRO A 47 -8.83 -4.09 16.95
C PRO A 47 -9.10 -2.58 16.86
N ILE A 48 -8.54 -1.92 15.85
CA ILE A 48 -8.61 -0.45 15.71
C ILE A 48 -8.95 -0.12 14.26
N THR A 49 -9.78 0.91 14.06
CA THR A 49 -9.94 1.57 12.77
C THR A 49 -9.47 3.01 12.92
N LEU A 50 -8.56 3.44 12.06
CA LEU A 50 -7.99 4.78 12.06
C LEU A 50 -8.29 5.48 10.74
N ASP A 51 -8.61 6.77 10.82
CA ASP A 51 -8.55 7.63 9.64
C ASP A 51 -7.07 7.86 9.25
N ILE A 52 -6.78 7.99 7.97
CA ILE A 52 -5.40 8.14 7.48
C ILE A 52 -4.73 9.39 8.07
N ASP A 53 -5.49 10.48 8.25
CA ASP A 53 -4.99 11.71 8.86
C ASP A 53 -4.58 11.50 10.33
N ASP A 54 -5.33 10.68 11.06
CA ASP A 54 -5.02 10.34 12.45
C ASP A 54 -3.78 9.44 12.52
N LEU A 55 -3.65 8.51 11.57
CA LEU A 55 -2.47 7.66 11.44
C LEU A 55 -1.20 8.49 11.22
N MET A 56 -1.27 9.49 10.33
CA MET A 56 -0.15 10.39 10.02
C MET A 56 0.21 11.35 11.17
N LYS A 57 -0.74 11.69 12.05
CA LYS A 57 -0.50 12.52 13.24
C LYS A 57 -0.04 11.71 14.45
N ARG A 58 -0.45 10.44 14.54
CA ARG A 58 -0.19 9.58 15.71
C ARG A 58 1.28 9.15 15.80
N PHE A 59 1.95 8.99 14.67
CA PHE A 59 3.35 8.56 14.64
C PHE A 59 4.24 9.67 14.07
N PRO A 60 5.45 9.88 14.62
CA PRO A 60 6.40 10.80 14.02
C PRO A 60 6.78 10.29 12.63
N LEU A 61 6.63 11.16 11.63
CA LEU A 61 6.99 10.86 10.26
C LEU A 61 8.50 10.98 10.07
N GLU A 62 9.07 10.02 9.36
CA GLU A 62 10.49 9.94 9.05
C GLU A 62 10.67 9.85 7.53
N GLN A 63 11.69 10.54 7.01
CA GLN A 63 12.10 10.34 5.63
C GLN A 63 13.13 9.23 5.54
N ARG A 64 12.89 8.23 4.69
CA ARG A 64 13.81 7.10 4.46
C ARG A 64 14.09 6.95 2.97
N ILE A 65 15.36 7.14 2.60
CA ILE A 65 15.81 6.96 1.22
C ILE A 65 16.09 5.47 1.00
N TYR A 66 15.20 4.80 0.28
CA TYR A 66 15.32 3.38 0.00
C TYR A 66 15.42 3.07 -1.48
N ARG A 67 16.10 1.96 -1.76
CA ARG A 67 16.12 1.34 -3.08
C ARG A 67 14.87 0.48 -3.20
N MET A 68 13.99 0.82 -4.13
CA MET A 68 12.85 -0.01 -4.49
C MET A 68 13.24 -0.87 -5.71
N ARG A 69 13.00 -2.18 -5.64
CA ARG A 69 13.30 -3.14 -6.72
C ARG A 69 12.03 -3.86 -7.11
N CYS A 70 11.49 -3.53 -8.28
CA CYS A 70 10.38 -4.27 -8.87
C CYS A 70 10.90 -5.60 -9.41
N VAL A 71 10.12 -6.68 -9.36
CA VAL A 71 10.50 -8.01 -9.89
C VAL A 71 10.94 -7.99 -11.37
N GLU A 72 10.38 -7.08 -12.17
CA GLU A 72 10.63 -6.87 -13.61
C GLU A 72 12.03 -6.30 -13.97
N ALA A 73 13.01 -6.45 -13.08
CA ALA A 73 14.40 -6.06 -13.30
C ALA A 73 14.71 -4.56 -13.39
N TRP A 74 13.81 -3.69 -12.93
CA TRP A 74 14.07 -2.26 -12.74
C TRP A 74 14.05 -1.85 -11.26
N SER A 75 14.71 -0.73 -10.96
CA SER A 75 14.81 -0.21 -9.59
C SER A 75 14.83 1.31 -9.54
N MET A 76 14.42 1.87 -8.40
CA MET A 76 14.45 3.31 -8.12
C MET A 76 15.10 3.59 -6.76
N VAL A 77 15.54 4.82 -6.54
CA VAL A 77 15.95 5.34 -5.23
C VAL A 77 14.99 6.45 -4.84
N VAL A 78 14.13 6.19 -3.86
CA VAL A 78 12.97 7.04 -3.53
C VAL A 78 13.07 7.53 -2.07
N PRO A 79 12.83 8.83 -1.81
CA PRO A 79 12.84 9.38 -0.46
C PRO A 79 11.44 9.24 0.16
N TRP A 80 11.10 8.05 0.65
CA TRP A 80 9.78 7.78 1.24
C TRP A 80 9.58 8.56 2.54
N ILE A 81 8.34 8.95 2.81
CA ILE A 81 7.93 9.55 4.10
C ILE A 81 6.87 8.63 4.71
N GLY A 82 7.05 8.28 5.97
CA GLY A 82 6.09 7.44 6.68
C GLY A 82 6.54 7.14 8.12
N PHE A 83 5.98 6.09 8.69
CA PHE A 83 6.35 5.56 10.00
C PHE A 83 6.53 4.05 9.92
N GLU A 84 7.18 3.46 10.91
CA GLU A 84 7.41 2.01 10.95
C GLU A 84 6.13 1.23 11.23
N LEU A 85 5.83 0.23 10.41
CA LEU A 85 4.67 -0.64 10.57
C LEU A 85 4.59 -1.30 11.97
N GLY A 86 5.73 -1.72 12.51
CA GLY A 86 5.80 -2.32 13.86
C GLY A 86 5.23 -1.41 14.97
N LYS A 87 5.28 -0.07 14.81
CA LYS A 87 4.65 0.87 15.77
C LYS A 87 3.11 0.76 15.74
N LEU A 88 2.53 0.56 14.55
CA LEU A 88 1.09 0.35 14.37
C LEU A 88 0.67 -1.04 14.86
N ILE A 89 1.44 -2.09 14.55
CA ILE A 89 1.12 -3.46 15.00
C ILE A 89 1.11 -3.52 16.53
N LYS A 90 2.11 -2.96 17.21
CA LYS A 90 2.20 -2.95 18.68
C LYS A 90 0.98 -2.31 19.33
N LEU A 91 0.41 -1.27 18.72
CA LEU A 91 -0.78 -0.60 19.21
C LEU A 91 -2.02 -1.51 19.22
N ALA A 92 -2.12 -2.41 18.24
CA ALA A 92 -3.22 -3.38 18.15
C ALA A 92 -3.04 -4.58 19.11
N GLU A 93 -1.85 -4.74 19.70
CA GLU A 93 -1.53 -5.81 20.65
C GLU A 93 -1.79 -7.22 20.05
N PRO A 94 -0.99 -7.67 19.05
CA PRO A 94 -1.12 -9.00 18.48
C PRO A 94 -0.98 -10.06 19.58
N ASN A 95 -1.85 -11.07 19.55
CA ASN A 95 -1.82 -12.13 20.55
C ASN A 95 -0.79 -13.23 20.21
N SER A 96 -0.64 -14.23 21.08
CA SER A 96 0.33 -15.32 20.92
C SER A 96 0.06 -16.25 19.73
N ASN A 97 -1.09 -16.15 19.06
CA ASN A 97 -1.44 -16.93 17.87
C ASN A 97 -1.12 -16.19 16.57
N ALA A 98 -0.88 -14.87 16.60
CA ALA A 98 -0.50 -14.11 15.42
C ALA A 98 0.85 -14.60 14.85
N ARG A 99 0.87 -14.94 13.56
CA ARG A 99 2.07 -15.43 12.85
C ARG A 99 2.40 -14.64 11.59
N TYR A 100 1.40 -14.02 10.99
CA TYR A 100 1.49 -13.28 9.75
C TYR A 100 0.63 -12.02 9.84
N VAL A 101 0.97 -11.03 9.04
CA VAL A 101 0.15 -9.84 8.81
C VAL A 101 -0.37 -9.92 7.39
N ALA A 102 -1.68 -9.80 7.20
CA ALA A 102 -2.31 -9.72 5.89
C ALA A 102 -2.71 -8.27 5.58
N PHE A 103 -2.46 -7.83 4.36
CA PHE A 103 -2.81 -6.53 3.83
C PHE A 103 -3.80 -6.71 2.69
N GLN A 104 -4.74 -5.78 2.55
CA GLN A 104 -5.70 -5.77 1.47
C GLN A 104 -5.89 -4.34 0.97
N THR A 105 -5.78 -4.15 -0.35
CA THR A 105 -6.09 -2.88 -1.02
C THR A 105 -7.61 -2.65 -1.06
N LEU A 106 -8.05 -1.41 -1.33
CA LEU A 106 -9.45 -1.12 -1.58
C LEU A 106 -10.01 -1.96 -2.73
N TYR A 107 -11.21 -2.49 -2.55
CA TYR A 107 -12.05 -3.00 -3.62
C TYR A 107 -13.11 -1.96 -3.97
N ASP A 108 -12.93 -1.27 -5.08
CA ASP A 108 -13.90 -0.33 -5.62
C ASP A 108 -13.81 -0.31 -7.16
N PRO A 109 -14.51 -1.26 -7.82
CA PRO A 109 -14.48 -1.36 -9.28
C PRO A 109 -15.04 -0.13 -9.99
N GLU A 110 -15.79 0.75 -9.31
CA GLU A 110 -16.26 2.01 -9.90
C GLU A 110 -15.14 3.03 -10.03
N GLN A 111 -14.21 3.06 -9.07
CA GLN A 111 -13.05 3.95 -9.11
C GLN A 111 -11.81 3.31 -9.77
N MET A 112 -11.74 1.98 -9.80
CA MET A 112 -10.57 1.20 -10.23
C MET A 112 -10.90 0.32 -11.44
N PRO A 113 -10.74 0.82 -12.68
CA PRO A 113 -11.19 0.12 -13.89
C PRO A 113 -10.55 -1.25 -14.10
N GLY A 114 -9.31 -1.44 -13.66
CA GLY A 114 -8.63 -2.74 -13.71
C GLY A 114 -9.32 -3.83 -12.87
N GLN A 115 -10.12 -3.46 -11.87
CA GLN A 115 -10.90 -4.44 -11.10
C GLN A 115 -12.12 -4.99 -11.86
N LYS A 116 -12.58 -4.32 -12.92
CA LYS A 116 -13.74 -4.73 -13.72
C LYS A 116 -13.36 -5.57 -14.94
N ASP A 117 -12.23 -5.29 -15.55
CA ASP A 117 -11.84 -5.88 -16.82
C ASP A 117 -10.60 -6.78 -16.68
N ARG A 118 -10.73 -8.02 -17.13
CA ARG A 118 -9.67 -9.04 -17.00
C ARG A 118 -8.41 -8.65 -17.77
N PHE A 119 -8.51 -7.95 -18.89
CA PHE A 119 -7.37 -7.56 -19.70
C PHE A 119 -6.69 -6.32 -19.11
N ILE A 120 -7.45 -5.27 -18.82
CA ILE A 120 -6.94 -4.03 -18.19
C ILE A 120 -6.33 -4.31 -16.81
N GLY A 121 -6.95 -5.20 -16.03
CA GLY A 121 -6.50 -5.59 -14.70
C GLY A 121 -5.43 -6.69 -14.67
N GLY A 122 -4.91 -7.12 -15.83
CA GLY A 122 -3.84 -8.12 -15.89
C GLY A 122 -4.24 -9.52 -15.42
N GLY A 123 -5.54 -9.80 -15.37
CA GLY A 123 -6.09 -11.08 -14.94
C GLY A 123 -5.89 -11.39 -13.45
N LEU A 124 -5.51 -10.40 -12.64
CA LEU A 124 -5.38 -10.55 -11.20
C LEU A 124 -6.74 -10.77 -10.55
N LYS A 125 -6.75 -11.50 -9.43
CA LYS A 125 -7.92 -11.61 -8.57
C LYS A 125 -7.92 -10.43 -7.61
N TYR A 126 -8.89 -9.52 -7.75
CA TYR A 126 -9.05 -8.35 -6.90
C TYR A 126 -9.97 -8.61 -5.68
N PRO A 127 -9.83 -7.86 -4.57
CA PRO A 127 -8.80 -6.83 -4.34
C PRO A 127 -7.40 -7.43 -4.22
N TYR A 128 -6.38 -6.60 -4.48
CA TYR A 128 -5.00 -7.00 -4.24
C TYR A 128 -4.80 -7.32 -2.75
N VAL A 129 -4.12 -8.43 -2.47
CA VAL A 129 -3.77 -8.88 -1.12
C VAL A 129 -2.30 -9.23 -1.05
N GLU A 130 -1.71 -9.03 0.12
CA GLU A 130 -0.34 -9.45 0.44
C GLU A 130 -0.25 -9.89 1.90
N GLY A 131 0.86 -10.51 2.31
CA GLY A 131 1.20 -10.72 3.69
C GLY A 131 2.70 -10.88 3.95
N LEU A 132 3.07 -10.58 5.18
CA LEU A 132 4.43 -10.75 5.70
C LEU A 132 4.40 -11.70 6.89
N ARG A 133 5.52 -12.38 7.17
CA ARG A 133 5.71 -13.01 8.49
C ARG A 133 5.73 -11.92 9.55
N LEU A 134 5.25 -12.22 10.75
CA LEU A 134 5.10 -11.20 11.79
C LEU A 134 6.44 -10.54 12.16
N ASP A 135 7.55 -11.27 12.12
CA ASP A 135 8.90 -10.75 12.39
C ASP A 135 9.43 -9.82 11.26
N GLU A 136 8.99 -9.99 10.01
CA GLU A 136 9.30 -9.09 8.89
C GLU A 136 8.50 -7.79 8.99
N ALA A 137 7.30 -7.85 9.58
CA ALA A 137 6.39 -6.71 9.72
C ALA A 137 6.69 -5.81 10.93
N MET A 138 7.49 -6.30 11.90
CA MET A 138 7.75 -5.69 13.20
C MET A 138 9.02 -4.83 13.25
#